data_AF-A0A925Z1N1-F1
#
_entry.id   AF-A0A925Z1N1-F1
#
_cell.length_a   1.000
_cell.length_b   1.000
_cell.length_c   1.000
_cell.angle_alpha   90.00
_cell.angle_beta   90.00
_cell.angle_gamma   90.00
#
_symmetry.space_group_name_H-M   'P 1'
#
loop_
_entity.id
_entity.type
_entity.pdbx_description
1 polymer ?
#
loop_
_entity_poly.entity_id
_entity_poly.type
_entity_poly.pdbx_seq_one_letter_code
_entity_poly.pdbx_strand_id
1 'polypeptide(L)' 'GKYRGQRMKWFAMRFTGTDLEFDISRINNVSPEFDEWRWADVEELPEIVVPFKRDVYEAVITEFAPILAQKSL' A
#
# COMPACT_ATOMS: atom_id res chain seq x y z
N GLY A 1 23.47 -16.03 4.63
CA GLY A 1 22.02 -15.82 4.42
C GLY A 1 21.75 -15.63 2.94
N LYS A 2 20.87 -16.43 2.35
CA LYS A 2 20.72 -16.60 0.89
C LYS A 2 19.90 -15.51 0.18
N TYR A 3 19.32 -14.56 0.92
CA TYR A 3 18.43 -13.53 0.36
C TYR A 3 18.99 -12.13 0.64
N ARG A 4 19.41 -11.44 -0.43
CA ARG A 4 20.04 -10.12 -0.42
C ARG A 4 19.01 -8.99 -0.57
N GLY A 5 17.93 -9.05 0.21
CA GLY A 5 16.83 -8.08 0.15
C GLY A 5 15.86 -8.29 -1.01
N GLN A 6 14.91 -7.37 -1.15
CA GLN A 6 13.89 -7.36 -2.20
C GLN A 6 14.06 -6.12 -3.08
N ARG A 7 14.05 -6.29 -4.40
CA ARG A 7 13.93 -5.17 -5.34
C ARG A 7 12.45 -4.97 -5.66
N MET A 8 11.93 -3.80 -5.32
CA MET A 8 10.51 -3.47 -5.44
C MET A 8 10.30 -2.38 -6.50
N LYS A 9 9.18 -2.46 -7.20
CA LYS A 9 8.64 -1.36 -8.01
C LYS A 9 7.28 -1.00 -7.43
N TRP A 10 7.05 0.29 -7.21
CA TRP A 10 5.82 0.81 -6.62
C TRP A 10 4.97 1.48 -7.68
N PHE A 11 3.65 1.38 -7.54
CA PHE A 11 2.67 2.00 -8.42
C PHE A 11 1.64 2.73 -7.57
N ALA A 12 1.31 3.96 -7.95
CA ALA A 12 0.17 4.68 -7.39
C ALA A 12 -1.05 4.46 -8.29
N MET A 13 -2.19 4.14 -7.68
CA MET A 13 -3.43 3.89 -8.39
C MET A 13 -4.57 4.69 -7.75
N ARG A 14 -5.42 5.28 -8.59
CA ARG A 14 -6.71 5.84 -8.15
C ARG A 14 -7.77 4.76 -8.29
N PHE A 15 -8.32 4.32 -7.17
CA PHE A 15 -9.47 3.42 -7.17
C PHE A 15 -10.73 4.20 -7.59
N THR A 16 -11.49 3.64 -8.53
CA THR A 16 -12.71 4.27 -9.09
C THR A 16 -13.97 3.40 -8.90
N GLY A 17 -13.85 2.31 -8.13
CA GLY A 17 -14.95 1.40 -7.82
C GLY A 17 -15.60 1.74 -6.48
N THR A 18 -16.22 0.74 -5.88
CA THR A 18 -16.85 0.83 -4.56
C THR A 18 -16.10 0.01 -3.52
N ASP A 19 -16.19 0.41 -2.25
CA ASP A 19 -15.53 -0.31 -1.14
C ASP A 19 -15.95 -1.78 -1.03
N LEU A 20 -17.15 -2.13 -1.51
CA LEU A 20 -17.66 -3.51 -1.55
C LEU A 20 -16.87 -4.44 -2.47
N GLU A 21 -16.02 -3.90 -3.35
CA GLU A 21 -15.18 -4.69 -4.25
C GLU A 21 -13.89 -5.19 -3.58
N PHE A 22 -13.55 -4.70 -2.38
CA PHE A 22 -12.43 -5.20 -1.59
C PHE A 22 -12.79 -6.49 -0.83
N ASP A 23 -12.94 -7.59 -1.58
CA ASP A 23 -13.07 -8.94 -1.01
C ASP A 23 -11.69 -9.58 -0.80
N ILE A 24 -11.10 -9.30 0.37
CA ILE A 24 -9.79 -9.85 0.78
C ILE A 24 -9.86 -11.33 1.20
N SER A 25 -11.06 -11.88 1.38
CA SER A 25 -11.27 -13.28 1.78
C SER A 25 -11.24 -14.25 0.59
N ARG A 26 -11.54 -13.74 -0.61
CA ARG A 26 -11.71 -14.53 -1.83
C ARG A 26 -10.37 -14.77 -2.53
N ILE A 27 -9.57 -15.67 -1.95
CA ILE A 27 -8.34 -16.15 -2.56
C ILE A 27 -8.46 -17.66 -2.81
N ASN A 28 -8.26 -18.09 -4.06
CA ASN A 28 -8.36 -19.49 -4.47
C ASN A 28 -7.10 -20.27 -4.03
N ASN A 29 -7.28 -21.28 -3.19
CA ASN A 29 -6.29 -22.31 -2.85
C ASN A 29 -5.01 -21.84 -2.13
N VAL A 30 -4.96 -20.65 -1.55
CA VAL A 30 -3.88 -20.22 -0.64
C VAL A 30 -4.45 -19.42 0.54
N SER A 31 -3.69 -19.35 1.64
CA SER A 31 -4.03 -18.49 2.78
C SER A 31 -4.08 -17.02 2.31
N PRO A 32 -5.11 -16.26 2.70
CA PRO A 32 -5.14 -14.82 2.47
C PRO A 32 -3.90 -14.13 3.03
N GLU A 33 -3.40 -13.12 2.31
CA GLU A 33 -2.30 -12.27 2.79
C GLU A 33 -2.79 -11.23 3.80
N PHE A 34 -4.06 -10.81 3.68
CA PHE A 34 -4.69 -9.79 4.51
C PHE A 34 -5.93 -10.35 5.18
N ASP A 35 -6.16 -9.95 6.43
CA ASP A 35 -7.32 -10.29 7.26
C ASP A 35 -8.30 -9.12 7.39
N GLU A 36 -7.78 -7.88 7.39
CA GLU A 36 -8.56 -6.65 7.47
C GLU A 36 -8.01 -5.57 6.53
N TRP A 37 -8.87 -4.61 6.17
CA TRP A 37 -8.47 -3.44 5.40
C TRP A 37 -9.25 -2.20 5.85
N ARG A 38 -8.63 -1.03 5.66
CA ARG A 38 -9.28 0.28 5.75
C ARG A 38 -8.55 1.27 4.85
N TRP A 39 -9.22 2.35 4.49
CA TRP A 39 -8.54 3.53 3.98
C TRP A 39 -7.72 4.18 5.12
N ALA A 40 -6.53 4.67 4.77
CA ALA A 40 -5.64 5.39 5.67
C ALA A 40 -5.12 6.63 4.95
N ASP A 41 -4.90 7.71 5.71
CA ASP A 41 -4.23 8.89 5.17
C ASP A 41 -2.77 8.53 4.85
N VAL A 42 -2.24 9.13 3.78
CA VAL A 42 -0.91 8.76 3.28
C VAL A 42 0.18 9.09 4.31
N GLU A 43 -0.04 10.14 5.10
CA GLU A 43 0.84 10.58 6.19
C GLU A 43 0.86 9.59 7.37
N GLU A 44 -0.17 8.76 7.53
CA GLU A 44 -0.26 7.74 8.59
C GLU A 44 0.57 6.48 8.25
N LEU A 45 0.80 6.20 6.96
CA LEU A 45 1.39 4.94 6.51
C LEU A 45 2.78 4.61 7.12
N PRO A 46 3.72 5.56 7.28
CA PRO A 46 5.01 5.30 7.93
C PRO A 46 4.91 4.90 9.40
N GLU A 47 3.79 5.23 10.07
CA GLU A 47 3.55 4.94 11.48
C GLU A 47 2.96 3.54 11.67
N ILE A 48 2.06 3.11 10.78
CA ILE A 48 1.35 1.82 10.87
C ILE A 48 2.06 0.67 10.16
N VAL A 49 3.00 0.97 9.26
CA VAL A 49 3.79 -0.07 8.57
C VAL A 49 4.79 -0.77 9.51
N VAL A 50 5.13 -2.02 9.19
CA VAL A 50 6.21 -2.74 9.88
C VAL A 50 7.52 -1.92 9.90
N PRO A 51 8.24 -1.85 11.04
CA PRO A 51 9.33 -0.87 11.23
C PRO A 51 10.41 -0.87 10.15
N PHE A 52 10.79 -2.05 9.64
CA PHE A 52 11.86 -2.17 8.64
C PHE A 52 11.48 -1.66 7.24
N LYS A 53 10.19 -1.35 6.99
CA LYS A 53 9.70 -0.77 5.74
C LYS A 53 9.45 0.74 5.82
N ARG A 54 9.61 1.38 6.99
CA ARG A 54 9.30 2.80 7.18
C ARG A 54 9.99 3.69 6.14
N ASP A 55 11.31 3.60 6.02
CA ASP A 55 12.10 4.40 5.06
C ASP A 55 11.66 4.17 3.60
N VAL A 56 11.21 2.95 3.27
CA VAL A 56 10.68 2.65 1.93
C VAL A 56 9.36 3.39 1.70
N TYR A 57 8.47 3.40 2.69
CA TYR A 57 7.19 4.09 2.60
C TYR A 57 7.39 5.62 2.54
N GLU A 58 8.26 6.18 3.36
CA GLU A 58 8.61 7.61 3.30
C GLU A 58 9.14 8.02 1.92
N ALA A 59 10.01 7.21 1.33
CA ALA A 59 10.51 7.44 -0.03
C ALA A 59 9.38 7.35 -1.07
N VAL A 60 8.55 6.32 -1.02
CA VAL A 60 7.42 6.15 -1.95
C VAL A 60 6.43 7.31 -1.87
N ILE A 61 6.10 7.77 -0.67
CA ILE A 61 5.21 8.92 -0.46
C ILE A 61 5.82 10.19 -1.06
N THR A 62 7.11 10.42 -0.82
CA THR A 62 7.83 11.57 -1.38
C THR A 62 7.80 11.56 -2.91
N GLU A 63 8.07 10.41 -3.53
CA GLU A 63 8.07 10.25 -5.00
C GLU A 63 6.66 10.44 -5.60
N PHE A 64 5.61 10.05 -4.87
CA PHE A 64 4.22 10.19 -5.32
C PHE A 64 3.54 11.49 -4.87
N ALA A 65 4.18 12.35 -4.08
CA ALA A 65 3.61 13.61 -3.62
C ALA A 65 2.97 14.47 -4.76
N PRO A 66 3.56 14.58 -5.96
CA PRO A 66 2.96 15.38 -7.05
C PRO A 66 1.60 14.87 -7.54
N ILE A 67 1.36 13.56 -7.48
CA ILE A 67 0.10 12.94 -7.92
C ILE A 67 -0.91 12.81 -6.77
N LEU A 68 -0.43 12.72 -5.53
CA LEU A 68 -1.29 12.72 -4.33
C LEU A 68 -1.93 14.08 -4.07
N ALA A 69 -1.23 15.17 -4.42
CA ALA A 69 -1.75 16.54 -4.31
C ALA A 69 -2.89 16.85 -5.31
N GLN A 70 -3.11 16.01 -6.33
CA GLN A 70 -4.26 16.13 -7.23
C GLN A 70 -5.52 15.60 -6.54
N LYS A 71 -6.06 16.39 -5.60
CA LYS A 71 -7.45 16.21 -5.15
C LYS A 71 -8.36 16.35 -6.37
N SER A 72 -9.09 15.29 -6.69
CA SER A 72 -10.13 15.31 -7.71
C SER A 72 -11.17 16.38 -7.34
N LEU A 73 -11.50 17.24 -8.31
CA LEU A 73 -12.66 18.15 -8.25
C LEU A 73 -13.97 17.38 -8.04
#